data_AF-A0A840S937-F1
#
_entry.id   AF-A0A840S937-F1
#
_cell.length_a   1.000
_cell.length_b   1.000
_cell.length_c   1.000
_cell.angle_alpha   90.00
_cell.angle_beta   90.00
_cell.angle_gamma   90.00
#
_symmetry.space_group_name_H-M   'P 1'
#
loop_
_entity.id
_entity.type
_entity.pdbx_description
1 polymer ?
#
loop_
_entity_poly.entity_id
_entity_poly.type
_entity_poly.pdbx_seq_one_letter_code
_entity_poly.pdbx_strand_id
1 'polypeptide(L)'
;MIYQNKFTAKTGEEIPVFKDGKPMNSRYNPSLEAMNFAESVSDGFIVTGGAGCALHILALLKKNPDSFIIAVEADQESLEFCRTFPAFIEAQSKPNVRFITEDKLEKELLENYIPVKYKNFSLSFIRAWEAENKELSVKIHDTVQKTLKRISADFSVQSHFGKIWHHNIIINSARTAPWSYSSPEKKQALICAAGPTLEDDIGYIKENSAQSCIIAADTTFSTLLEYGIIPDVTVSTDPQKISAEHFFNCPVQSACKKTILFVLDISTNPVIAETVVKRGHKAVFYKNGHPLAQTLFPDSLPLISAAGGTVTAACADFALKAGFTSITFTGADFAYVNGKPYARGTYLERGYNSSSRKLSTAETKYCGLMYRTELKHTENPGFLTTEVMETYRNSLEEWISKNGFTKHGRTYRLDNNTGSISCTGKRHSLAECTDKTSYLPLCAWLKKYNGEKTEEEILKLALAYSLRYNRIYES
;
A
#
# COMPACT_ATOMS: atom_id res chain seq x y z
N MET A 1 -7.21 -0.60 36.35
CA MET A 1 -6.04 -0.09 37.10
C MET A 1 -5.24 -1.21 37.75
N ILE A 2 -3.93 -1.31 37.47
CA ILE A 2 -2.98 -2.30 38.06
C ILE A 2 -2.20 -1.76 39.28
N TYR A 3 -2.20 -0.45 39.48
CA TYR A 3 -1.51 0.21 40.59
C TYR A 3 -2.45 0.43 41.78
N GLN A 4 -1.90 0.60 42.98
CA GLN A 4 -2.66 0.93 44.18
C GLN A 4 -2.26 2.27 44.80
N ASN A 5 -0.96 2.61 44.79
CA ASN A 5 -0.42 3.84 45.37
C ASN A 5 0.97 4.18 44.81
N LYS A 6 1.51 5.30 45.28
CA LYS A 6 2.89 5.74 45.03
C LYS A 6 3.80 5.39 46.21
N PHE A 7 5.07 5.16 45.93
CA PHE A 7 6.13 5.02 46.94
C PHE A 7 7.27 5.99 46.63
N THR A 8 7.78 6.71 47.63
CA THR A 8 8.96 7.57 47.47
C THR A 8 10.23 6.74 47.68
N ALA A 9 11.04 6.60 46.63
CA ALA A 9 12.33 5.92 46.71
C ALA A 9 13.31 6.65 47.65
N LYS A 10 14.37 5.97 48.10
CA LYS A 10 15.39 6.58 48.99
C LYS A 10 16.08 7.79 48.37
N THR A 11 16.14 7.86 47.06
CA THR A 11 16.69 8.97 46.27
C THR A 11 15.69 10.10 46.02
N GLY A 12 14.43 9.96 46.47
CA GLY A 12 13.41 11.01 46.48
C GLY A 12 12.37 10.92 45.35
N GLU A 13 12.58 10.09 44.33
CA GLU A 13 11.63 9.95 43.22
C GLU A 13 10.41 9.12 43.63
N GLU A 14 9.23 9.53 43.14
CA GLU A 14 8.00 8.74 43.29
C GLU A 14 7.93 7.63 42.24
N ILE A 15 7.62 6.41 42.68
CA ILE A 15 7.46 5.24 41.82
C ILE A 15 6.09 4.58 42.05
N PRO A 16 5.51 3.94 41.02
CA PRO A 16 4.22 3.26 41.17
C PRO A 16 4.39 1.90 41.86
N VAL A 17 3.37 1.53 42.64
CA VAL A 17 3.28 0.25 43.33
C VAL A 17 2.06 -0.51 42.83
N PHE A 18 2.26 -1.77 42.45
CA PHE A 18 1.20 -2.65 41.99
C PHE A 18 0.24 -3.01 43.12
N LYS A 19 -0.93 -3.56 42.78
CA LYS A 19 -1.93 -4.03 43.75
C LYS A 19 -1.43 -5.16 44.66
N ASP A 20 -0.41 -5.89 44.25
CA ASP A 20 0.24 -6.92 45.09
C ASP A 20 1.26 -6.34 46.09
N GLY A 21 1.44 -5.01 46.11
CA GLY A 21 2.37 -4.30 46.98
C GLY A 21 3.81 -4.25 46.47
N LYS A 22 4.15 -4.88 45.34
CA LYS A 22 5.48 -4.79 44.75
C LYS A 22 5.63 -3.46 43.99
N PRO A 23 6.81 -2.81 44.09
CA PRO A 23 7.08 -1.61 43.32
C PRO A 23 7.42 -1.97 41.87
N MET A 24 7.03 -1.13 40.91
CA MET A 24 7.43 -1.29 39.50
C MET A 24 8.92 -0.99 39.28
N ASN A 25 9.50 -0.15 40.14
CA ASN A 25 10.89 0.30 40.04
C ASN A 25 11.64 0.07 41.36
N SER A 26 12.96 0.23 41.32
CA SER A 26 13.85 0.14 42.48
C SER A 26 13.44 1.13 43.57
N ARG A 27 13.19 0.62 44.78
CA ARG A 27 12.94 1.44 45.98
C ARG A 27 14.16 2.22 46.45
N TYR A 28 15.35 1.83 45.99
CA TYR A 28 16.62 2.41 46.40
C TYR A 28 17.06 3.52 45.46
N ASN A 29 17.10 3.23 44.16
CA ASN A 29 17.56 4.16 43.14
C ASN A 29 16.90 3.82 41.79
N PRO A 30 15.68 4.33 41.53
CA PRO A 30 14.94 4.06 40.29
C PRO A 30 15.58 4.75 39.08
N SER A 31 16.29 5.87 39.30
CA SER A 31 17.03 6.56 38.24
C SER A 31 18.19 5.73 37.69
N LEU A 32 18.92 5.01 38.55
CA LEU A 32 19.97 4.08 38.11
C LEU A 32 19.39 2.88 37.36
N GLU A 33 18.27 2.33 37.83
CA GLU A 33 17.56 1.26 37.11
C GLU A 33 17.12 1.73 35.71
N ALA A 34 16.57 2.93 35.61
CA ALA A 34 16.17 3.54 34.34
C ALA A 34 17.35 3.73 33.37
N MET A 35 18.52 4.17 33.86
CA MET A 35 19.74 4.28 33.04
C MET A 35 20.22 2.90 32.56
N ASN A 36 20.24 1.90 33.44
CA ASN A 36 20.65 0.53 33.06
C ASN A 36 19.69 -0.08 32.03
N PHE A 37 18.39 0.18 32.15
CA PHE A 37 17.40 -0.21 31.15
C PHE A 37 17.71 0.45 29.81
N ALA A 38 17.91 1.78 29.80
CA ALA A 38 18.20 2.51 28.57
C ALA A 38 19.49 2.04 27.88
N GLU A 39 20.53 1.69 28.64
CA GLU A 39 21.76 1.11 28.08
C GLU A 39 21.52 -0.23 27.36
N SER A 40 20.61 -1.06 27.89
CA SER A 40 20.28 -2.37 27.30
C SER A 40 19.43 -2.31 26.03
N VAL A 41 18.83 -1.16 25.72
CA VAL A 41 17.92 -0.96 24.58
C VAL A 41 18.64 -0.25 23.43
N SER A 42 18.53 -0.77 22.22
CA SER A 42 19.06 -0.11 21.02
C SER A 42 18.24 1.13 20.67
N ASP A 43 18.90 2.17 20.19
CA ASP A 43 18.26 3.41 19.76
C ASP A 43 17.47 3.25 18.45
N GLY A 44 16.62 4.24 18.12
CA GLY A 44 15.79 4.22 16.91
C GLY A 44 14.29 4.25 17.23
N PHE A 45 13.54 3.24 16.79
CA PHE A 45 12.12 3.10 17.12
C PHE A 45 11.94 2.09 18.25
N ILE A 46 11.39 2.52 19.37
CA ILE A 46 11.36 1.74 20.61
C ILE A 46 9.91 1.56 21.04
N VAL A 47 9.50 0.32 21.24
CA VAL A 47 8.27 -0.03 21.96
C VAL A 47 8.68 -0.54 23.34
N THR A 48 8.15 0.09 24.39
CA THR A 48 8.35 -0.34 25.77
C THR A 48 7.04 -0.75 26.43
N GLY A 49 7.04 -1.89 27.12
CA GLY A 49 5.92 -2.28 27.98
C GLY A 49 6.07 -1.71 29.39
N GLY A 50 5.02 -1.02 29.82
CA GLY A 50 4.92 -0.29 31.09
C GLY A 50 5.35 1.16 30.95
N ALA A 51 4.41 2.09 31.15
CA ALA A 51 4.73 3.51 31.19
C ALA A 51 5.28 3.90 32.57
N GLY A 52 4.65 3.42 33.64
CA GLY A 52 5.08 3.65 35.01
C GLY A 52 5.27 5.13 35.35
N CYS A 53 6.34 5.44 36.08
CA CYS A 53 6.75 6.83 36.35
C CYS A 53 7.52 7.48 35.17
N ALA A 54 7.74 6.78 34.06
CA ALA A 54 8.47 7.22 32.86
C ALA A 54 9.96 7.60 33.02
N LEU A 55 10.61 7.32 34.15
CA LEU A 55 12.06 7.57 34.31
C LEU A 55 12.91 6.88 33.24
N HIS A 56 12.56 5.64 32.88
CA HIS A 56 13.24 4.89 31.83
C HIS A 56 13.05 5.50 30.43
N ILE A 57 11.92 6.17 30.17
CA ILE A 57 11.66 6.86 28.90
C ILE A 57 12.54 8.11 28.80
N LEU A 58 12.65 8.89 29.88
CA LEU A 58 13.58 10.02 29.93
C LEU A 58 15.04 9.56 29.77
N ALA A 59 15.41 8.44 30.37
CA ALA A 59 16.75 7.86 30.20
C ALA A 59 17.02 7.44 28.74
N LEU A 60 16.05 6.84 28.05
CA LEU A 60 16.13 6.52 26.62
C LEU A 60 16.31 7.78 25.76
N LEU A 61 15.52 8.83 26.02
CA LEU A 61 15.64 10.11 25.31
C LEU A 61 16.98 10.81 25.60
N LYS A 62 17.52 10.67 26.82
CA LYS A 62 18.85 11.18 27.16
C LYS A 62 19.95 10.45 26.38
N LYS A 63 19.81 9.14 26.19
CA LYS A 63 20.74 8.32 25.39
C LYS A 63 20.69 8.70 23.92
N ASN A 64 19.49 8.85 23.35
CA ASN A 64 19.31 9.33 21.98
C ASN A 64 18.01 10.16 21.85
N PRO A 65 18.11 11.50 21.76
CA PRO A 65 16.96 12.40 21.68
C PRO A 65 16.06 12.20 20.46
N ASP A 66 16.60 11.60 19.38
CA ASP A 66 15.89 11.39 18.12
C ASP A 66 15.08 10.08 18.08
N SER A 67 15.21 9.23 19.12
CA SER A 67 14.46 7.98 19.20
C SER A 67 12.96 8.23 19.29
N PHE A 68 12.14 7.42 18.62
CA PHE A 68 10.69 7.45 18.78
C PHE A 68 10.26 6.37 19.75
N ILE A 69 9.53 6.73 20.81
CA ILE A 69 9.20 5.82 21.90
C ILE A 69 7.68 5.67 22.02
N ILE A 70 7.20 4.44 21.92
CA ILE A 70 5.83 4.07 22.27
C ILE A 70 5.87 3.30 23.59
N ALA A 71 5.27 3.86 24.64
CA ALA A 71 5.09 3.20 25.92
C ALA A 71 3.66 2.67 26.05
N VAL A 72 3.52 1.35 26.17
CA VAL A 72 2.23 0.66 26.27
C VAL A 72 1.93 0.34 27.73
N GLU A 73 0.79 0.79 28.23
CA GLU A 73 0.33 0.54 29.60
C GLU A 73 -0.89 -0.39 29.63
N ALA A 74 -1.13 -1.04 30.77
CA ALA A 74 -2.07 -2.14 30.90
C ALA A 74 -3.52 -1.77 30.58
N ASP A 75 -3.96 -0.61 31.07
CA ASP A 75 -5.31 -0.11 30.86
C ASP A 75 -5.32 1.42 31.00
N GLN A 76 -6.42 2.04 30.59
CA GLN A 76 -6.56 3.49 30.59
C GLN A 76 -6.50 4.10 32.00
N GLU A 77 -6.99 3.41 33.03
CA GLU A 77 -6.93 3.90 34.41
C GLU A 77 -5.49 3.87 34.95
N SER A 78 -4.76 2.80 34.65
CA SER A 78 -3.33 2.67 34.96
C SER A 78 -2.52 3.76 34.27
N LEU A 79 -2.85 4.07 33.02
CA LEU A 79 -2.21 5.15 32.29
C LEU A 79 -2.51 6.53 32.88
N GLU A 80 -3.75 6.77 33.33
CA GLU A 80 -4.12 8.02 34.00
C GLU A 80 -3.40 8.17 35.35
N PHE A 81 -3.26 7.08 36.09
CA PHE A 81 -2.44 7.06 37.30
C PHE A 81 -0.97 7.44 37.00
N CYS A 82 -0.40 6.90 35.91
CA CYS A 82 0.95 7.24 35.46
C CYS A 82 1.13 8.73 35.10
N ARG A 83 0.09 9.43 34.62
CA ARG A 83 0.17 10.87 34.32
C ARG A 83 0.44 11.76 35.53
N THR A 84 0.26 11.23 36.73
CA THR A 84 0.50 11.98 37.97
C THR A 84 1.97 12.06 38.38
N PHE A 85 2.90 11.41 37.66
CA PHE A 85 4.33 11.45 37.95
C PHE A 85 5.03 12.58 37.16
N PRO A 86 5.92 13.38 37.79
CA PRO A 86 6.60 14.48 37.11
C PRO A 86 7.38 14.07 35.84
N ALA A 87 8.11 12.95 35.90
CA ALA A 87 8.87 12.44 34.77
C ALA A 87 7.98 11.97 33.60
N PHE A 88 6.75 11.51 33.90
CA PHE A 88 5.76 11.20 32.89
C PHE A 88 5.32 12.46 32.15
N ILE A 89 4.96 13.52 32.89
CA ILE A 89 4.54 14.80 32.31
C ILE A 89 5.64 15.37 31.40
N GLU A 90 6.90 15.30 31.84
CA GLU A 90 8.04 15.72 31.04
C GLU A 90 8.15 14.90 29.74
N ALA A 91 8.11 13.57 29.84
CA ALA A 91 8.20 12.69 28.68
C ALA A 91 7.02 12.90 27.70
N GLN A 92 5.81 13.11 28.23
CA GLN A 92 4.59 13.31 27.44
C GLN A 92 4.64 14.62 26.61
N SER A 93 5.40 15.61 27.07
CA SER A 93 5.60 16.86 26.32
C SER A 93 6.44 16.69 25.04
N LYS A 94 7.11 15.54 24.87
CA LYS A 94 8.02 15.29 23.75
C LYS A 94 7.25 14.79 22.53
N PRO A 95 7.47 15.38 21.34
CA PRO A 95 6.71 15.04 20.13
C PRO A 95 6.97 13.62 19.61
N ASN A 96 8.07 12.99 20.03
CA ASN A 96 8.50 11.64 19.69
C ASN A 96 8.18 10.58 20.76
N VAL A 97 7.34 10.91 21.75
CA VAL A 97 6.87 9.96 22.76
C VAL A 97 5.36 9.76 22.63
N ARG A 98 4.90 8.52 22.66
CA ARG A 98 3.48 8.14 22.69
C ARG A 98 3.23 7.25 23.89
N PHE A 99 2.20 7.58 24.65
CA PHE A 99 1.71 6.75 25.74
C PHE A 99 0.33 6.23 25.38
N ILE A 100 0.20 4.91 25.30
CA ILE A 100 -1.00 4.26 24.77
C ILE A 100 -1.35 3.00 25.55
N THR A 101 -2.54 2.49 25.27
CA THR A 101 -2.97 1.13 25.60
C THR A 101 -2.78 0.21 24.40
N GLU A 102 -2.77 -1.10 24.63
CA GLU A 102 -2.44 -2.09 23.59
C GLU A 102 -3.36 -2.06 22.38
N ASP A 103 -4.64 -1.71 22.54
CA ASP A 103 -5.62 -1.60 21.44
C ASP A 103 -5.22 -0.57 20.37
N LYS A 104 -4.33 0.38 20.70
CA LYS A 104 -3.84 1.42 19.79
C LYS A 104 -2.47 1.10 19.19
N LEU A 105 -1.82 0.03 19.65
CA LEU A 105 -0.42 -0.28 19.30
C LEU A 105 -0.23 -0.53 17.80
N GLU A 106 -1.09 -1.34 17.17
CA GLU A 106 -1.01 -1.61 15.74
C GLU A 106 -1.12 -0.30 14.94
N LYS A 107 -2.07 0.56 15.29
CA LYS A 107 -2.29 1.84 14.62
C LYS A 107 -1.06 2.75 14.73
N GLU A 108 -0.54 2.94 15.95
CA GLU A 108 0.62 3.82 16.18
C GLU A 108 1.89 3.29 15.49
N LEU A 109 2.07 1.97 15.40
CA LEU A 109 3.15 1.38 14.64
C LEU A 109 3.03 1.67 13.15
N LEU A 110 1.85 1.48 12.56
CA LEU A 110 1.60 1.74 11.14
C LEU A 110 1.76 3.22 10.78
N GLU A 111 1.41 4.13 11.68
CA GLU A 111 1.47 5.58 11.45
C GLU A 111 2.86 6.18 11.68
N ASN A 112 3.64 5.66 12.64
CA ASN A 112 4.88 6.30 13.08
C ASN A 112 6.16 5.54 12.72
N TYR A 113 6.13 4.21 12.53
CA TYR A 113 7.33 3.44 12.23
C TYR A 113 7.67 3.47 10.74
N ILE A 114 8.72 4.21 10.40
CA ILE A 114 9.23 4.37 9.03
C ILE A 114 10.62 3.72 8.95
N PRO A 115 10.76 2.54 8.31
CA PRO A 115 12.04 1.79 8.27
C PRO A 115 13.20 2.54 7.61
N VAL A 116 12.93 3.51 6.73
CA VAL A 116 13.98 4.37 6.16
C VAL A 116 14.62 5.24 7.23
N LYS A 117 13.78 5.82 8.11
CA LYS A 117 14.15 6.82 9.12
C LYS A 117 14.90 6.19 10.29
N TYR A 118 14.40 5.07 10.81
CA TYR A 118 14.96 4.46 12.01
C TYR A 118 15.97 3.36 11.64
N LYS A 119 17.14 3.38 12.31
CA LYS A 119 18.20 2.37 12.09
C LYS A 119 17.81 1.03 12.71
N ASN A 120 17.34 1.05 13.95
CA ASN A 120 16.90 -0.13 14.68
C ASN A 120 15.43 -0.02 15.10
N PHE A 121 14.84 -1.18 15.35
CA PHE A 121 13.58 -1.33 16.06
C PHE A 121 13.86 -2.16 17.32
N SER A 122 13.35 -1.71 18.47
CA SER A 122 13.50 -2.42 19.74
C SER A 122 12.15 -2.62 20.41
N LEU A 123 11.89 -3.83 20.89
CA LEU A 123 10.80 -4.14 21.82
C LEU A 123 11.44 -4.57 23.14
N SER A 124 11.10 -3.89 24.23
CA SER A 124 11.66 -4.19 25.55
C SER A 124 10.63 -3.92 26.65
N PHE A 125 10.76 -4.57 27.79
CA PHE A 125 9.79 -4.45 28.88
C PHE A 125 10.50 -4.10 30.19
N ILE A 126 9.86 -3.27 31.02
CA ILE A 126 10.28 -3.15 32.41
C ILE A 126 9.96 -4.46 33.11
N ARG A 127 10.99 -5.14 33.66
CA ARG A 127 10.88 -6.51 34.19
C ARG A 127 9.75 -6.69 35.20
N ALA A 128 9.59 -5.74 36.13
CA ALA A 128 8.54 -5.80 37.14
C ALA A 128 7.14 -5.65 36.51
N TRP A 129 7.01 -4.80 35.49
CA TRP A 129 5.77 -4.63 34.75
C TRP A 129 5.41 -5.84 33.91
N GLU A 130 6.38 -6.44 33.22
CA GLU A 130 6.20 -7.67 32.44
C GLU A 130 5.75 -8.83 33.34
N ALA A 131 6.35 -8.95 34.53
CA ALA A 131 6.00 -9.97 35.50
C ALA A 131 4.55 -9.85 35.99
N GLU A 132 4.05 -8.63 36.15
CA GLU A 132 2.65 -8.34 36.53
C GLU A 132 1.69 -8.51 35.33
N ASN A 133 2.14 -8.21 34.12
CA ASN A 133 1.32 -8.15 32.91
C ASN A 133 1.73 -9.21 31.86
N LYS A 134 1.91 -10.47 32.27
CA LYS A 134 2.45 -11.53 31.40
C LYS A 134 1.63 -11.75 30.13
N GLU A 135 0.32 -11.92 30.25
CA GLU A 135 -0.57 -12.15 29.11
C GLU A 135 -0.56 -10.96 28.14
N LEU A 136 -0.59 -9.75 28.69
CA LEU A 136 -0.52 -8.53 27.88
C LEU A 136 0.84 -8.38 27.20
N SER A 137 1.94 -8.76 27.85
CA SER A 137 3.29 -8.70 27.27
C SER A 137 3.41 -9.62 26.06
N VAL A 138 2.83 -10.83 26.14
CA VAL A 138 2.70 -11.75 24.99
C VAL A 138 1.87 -11.11 23.88
N LYS A 139 0.72 -10.52 24.21
CA LYS A 139 -0.14 -9.85 23.23
C LYS A 139 0.55 -8.67 22.53
N ILE A 140 1.27 -7.82 23.27
CA ILE A 140 2.08 -6.72 22.73
C ILE A 140 3.12 -7.27 21.76
N HIS A 141 3.83 -8.33 22.15
CA HIS A 141 4.84 -8.95 21.31
C HIS A 141 4.25 -9.49 20.00
N ASP A 142 3.13 -10.21 20.07
CA ASP A 142 2.44 -10.74 18.88
C ASP A 142 1.93 -9.63 17.95
N THR A 143 1.33 -8.58 18.52
CA THR A 143 0.88 -7.40 17.77
C THR A 143 2.08 -6.74 17.06
N VAL A 144 3.18 -6.49 17.77
CA VAL A 144 4.41 -5.93 17.17
C VAL A 144 4.93 -6.80 16.03
N GLN A 145 5.06 -8.11 16.25
CA GLN A 145 5.57 -9.03 15.23
C GLN A 145 4.70 -9.05 13.97
N LYS A 146 3.37 -9.14 14.15
CA LYS A 146 2.41 -9.12 13.04
C LYS A 146 2.48 -7.81 12.26
N THR A 147 2.49 -6.67 12.96
CA THR A 147 2.54 -5.35 12.31
C THR A 147 3.87 -5.12 11.60
N LEU A 148 5.00 -5.51 12.19
CA LEU A 148 6.31 -5.40 11.55
C LEU A 148 6.42 -6.26 10.28
N LYS A 149 5.83 -7.46 10.24
CA LYS A 149 5.75 -8.26 9.02
C LYS A 149 5.02 -7.50 7.90
N ARG A 150 3.90 -6.85 8.22
CA ARG A 150 3.13 -6.04 7.28
C ARG A 150 3.93 -4.82 6.78
N ILE A 151 4.57 -4.08 7.70
CA ILE A 151 5.41 -2.92 7.35
C ILE A 151 6.61 -3.35 6.48
N SER A 152 7.24 -4.48 6.81
CA SER A 152 8.37 -5.03 6.05
C SER A 152 7.96 -5.45 4.62
N ALA A 153 6.80 -6.08 4.46
CA ALA A 153 6.27 -6.44 3.16
C ALA A 153 6.04 -5.19 2.28
N ASP A 154 5.40 -4.16 2.82
CA ASP A 154 5.19 -2.89 2.11
C ASP A 154 6.51 -2.19 1.76
N PHE A 155 7.43 -2.10 2.73
CA PHE A 155 8.76 -1.52 2.52
C PHE A 155 9.56 -2.26 1.44
N SER A 156 9.44 -3.58 1.36
CA SER A 156 10.11 -4.38 0.31
C SER A 156 9.63 -3.99 -1.08
N VAL A 157 8.32 -3.82 -1.27
CA VAL A 157 7.72 -3.35 -2.53
C VAL A 157 8.23 -1.94 -2.85
N GLN A 158 8.21 -1.02 -1.88
CA GLN A 158 8.75 0.33 -2.04
C GLN A 158 10.24 0.32 -2.43
N SER A 159 11.06 -0.53 -1.82
CA SER A 159 12.48 -0.66 -2.13
C SER A 159 12.75 -1.23 -3.53
N HIS A 160 11.81 -2.02 -4.07
CA HIS A 160 11.90 -2.60 -5.40
C HIS A 160 11.48 -1.59 -6.49
N PHE A 161 10.32 -0.95 -6.32
CA PHE A 161 9.72 -0.09 -7.35
C PHE A 161 9.94 1.42 -7.16
N GLY A 162 10.47 1.85 -6.01
CA GLY A 162 10.56 3.27 -5.64
C GLY A 162 11.20 4.17 -6.68
N LYS A 163 12.29 3.72 -7.32
CA LYS A 163 12.94 4.46 -8.42
C LYS A 163 12.08 4.58 -9.67
N ILE A 164 11.43 3.49 -10.09
CA ILE A 164 10.65 3.49 -11.32
C ILE A 164 9.34 4.26 -11.13
N TRP A 165 8.66 4.11 -10.00
CA TRP A 165 7.50 4.93 -9.65
C TRP A 165 7.85 6.40 -9.65
N HIS A 166 8.92 6.79 -8.94
CA HIS A 166 9.36 8.18 -8.87
C HIS A 166 9.64 8.77 -10.26
N HIS A 167 10.39 8.04 -11.09
CA HIS A 167 10.71 8.44 -12.45
C HIS A 167 9.45 8.63 -13.31
N ASN A 168 8.55 7.65 -13.28
CA ASN A 168 7.32 7.66 -14.05
C ASN A 168 6.39 8.80 -13.62
N ILE A 169 6.25 9.04 -12.31
CA ILE A 169 5.43 10.15 -11.77
C ILE A 169 5.93 11.49 -12.31
N ILE A 170 7.24 11.77 -12.24
CA ILE A 170 7.79 13.03 -12.75
C ILE A 170 7.50 13.17 -14.25
N ILE A 171 7.74 12.12 -15.03
CA ILE A 171 7.58 12.17 -16.48
C ILE A 171 6.12 12.32 -16.90
N ASN A 172 5.21 11.58 -16.27
CA ASN A 172 3.79 11.64 -16.58
C ASN A 172 3.16 12.93 -16.06
N SER A 173 3.70 13.53 -15.00
CA SER A 173 3.22 14.81 -14.48
C SER A 173 3.31 15.97 -15.48
N ALA A 174 4.24 15.90 -16.44
CA ALA A 174 4.33 16.87 -17.53
C ALA A 174 3.23 16.68 -18.59
N ARG A 175 2.54 15.54 -18.59
CA ARG A 175 1.47 15.18 -19.55
C ARG A 175 0.07 15.27 -18.95
N THR A 176 -0.06 15.66 -17.69
CA THR A 176 -1.37 15.79 -17.05
C THR A 176 -2.12 16.97 -17.64
N ALA A 177 -3.40 16.75 -17.97
CA ALA A 177 -4.29 17.77 -18.50
C ALA A 177 -5.66 17.64 -17.82
N PRO A 178 -6.48 18.70 -17.80
CA PRO A 178 -7.85 18.61 -17.33
C PRO A 178 -8.63 17.55 -18.10
N TRP A 179 -9.43 16.77 -17.38
CA TRP A 179 -10.34 15.80 -17.98
C TRP A 179 -11.54 15.56 -17.08
N SER A 180 -12.63 15.09 -17.68
CA SER A 180 -13.82 14.66 -16.96
C SER A 180 -14.42 13.45 -17.65
N TYR A 181 -14.97 12.55 -16.85
CA TYR A 181 -15.71 11.40 -17.31
C TYR A 181 -16.90 11.18 -16.37
N SER A 182 -18.05 10.95 -16.96
CA SER A 182 -19.25 10.48 -16.29
C SER A 182 -19.81 9.37 -17.16
N SER A 183 -20.37 8.34 -16.55
CA SER A 183 -20.94 7.21 -17.26
C SER A 183 -21.98 7.72 -18.26
N PRO A 184 -21.72 7.64 -19.57
CA PRO A 184 -22.63 8.19 -20.56
C PRO A 184 -23.69 7.13 -20.86
N GLU A 185 -24.96 7.42 -20.58
CA GLU A 185 -26.18 6.65 -20.94
C GLU A 185 -26.28 5.20 -20.43
N LYS A 186 -25.15 4.51 -20.24
CA LYS A 186 -25.00 3.13 -19.81
C LYS A 186 -24.84 3.10 -18.30
N LYS A 187 -25.64 2.28 -17.64
CA LYS A 187 -25.58 2.10 -16.18
C LYS A 187 -24.64 0.98 -15.75
N GLN A 188 -24.24 0.12 -16.69
CA GLN A 188 -23.45 -1.08 -16.44
C GLN A 188 -22.01 -0.96 -16.96
N ALA A 189 -21.05 -1.30 -16.10
CA ALA A 189 -19.66 -1.53 -16.44
C ALA A 189 -19.38 -3.05 -16.49
N LEU A 190 -18.81 -3.53 -17.59
CA LEU A 190 -18.25 -4.88 -17.72
C LEU A 190 -16.74 -4.78 -17.54
N ILE A 191 -16.26 -5.17 -16.35
CA ILE A 191 -14.85 -5.14 -16.01
C ILE A 191 -14.22 -6.46 -16.44
N CYS A 192 -13.37 -6.39 -17.46
CA CYS A 192 -12.64 -7.52 -18.01
C CYS A 192 -11.26 -7.61 -17.35
N ALA A 193 -11.11 -8.55 -16.42
CA ALA A 193 -9.84 -8.93 -15.80
C ALA A 193 -9.14 -10.02 -16.63
N ALA A 194 -7.92 -10.42 -16.23
CA ALA A 194 -7.01 -11.19 -17.08
C ALA A 194 -7.03 -12.70 -16.81
N GLY A 195 -7.86 -13.16 -15.88
CA GLY A 195 -7.95 -14.56 -15.49
C GLY A 195 -8.45 -15.46 -16.64
N PRO A 196 -8.08 -16.75 -16.63
CA PRO A 196 -8.46 -17.72 -17.67
C PRO A 196 -9.93 -17.77 -18.05
N THR A 197 -10.87 -17.58 -17.10
CA THR A 197 -12.32 -17.70 -17.39
C THR A 197 -12.86 -16.59 -18.28
N LEU A 198 -12.06 -15.55 -18.55
CA LEU A 198 -12.40 -14.52 -19.55
C LEU A 198 -12.71 -15.14 -20.91
N GLU A 199 -12.05 -16.23 -21.29
CA GLU A 199 -12.26 -16.93 -22.56
C GLU A 199 -13.69 -17.47 -22.69
N ASP A 200 -14.24 -17.96 -21.58
CA ASP A 200 -15.62 -18.47 -21.53
C ASP A 200 -16.64 -17.32 -21.59
N ASP A 201 -16.26 -16.13 -21.09
CA ASP A 201 -17.11 -14.94 -21.04
C ASP A 201 -17.08 -14.10 -22.35
N ILE A 202 -16.28 -14.45 -23.36
CA ILE A 202 -16.18 -13.66 -24.61
C ILE A 202 -17.53 -13.50 -25.31
N GLY A 203 -18.35 -14.55 -25.35
CA GLY A 203 -19.70 -14.50 -25.92
C GLY A 203 -20.58 -13.50 -25.18
N TYR A 204 -20.62 -13.61 -23.85
CA TYR A 204 -21.35 -12.71 -22.97
C TYR A 204 -20.91 -11.24 -23.14
N ILE A 205 -19.61 -10.97 -23.25
CA ILE A 205 -19.09 -9.61 -23.44
C ILE A 205 -19.58 -9.03 -24.77
N LYS A 206 -19.56 -9.82 -25.85
CA LYS A 206 -20.04 -9.38 -27.18
C LYS A 206 -21.52 -9.05 -27.16
N GLU A 207 -22.34 -9.93 -26.58
CA GLU A 207 -23.80 -9.76 -26.47
C GLU A 207 -24.19 -8.51 -25.66
N ASN A 208 -23.41 -8.16 -24.65
CA ASN A 208 -23.70 -7.04 -23.75
C ASN A 208 -22.95 -5.74 -24.09
N SER A 209 -22.10 -5.75 -25.13
CA SER A 209 -21.24 -4.62 -25.51
C SER A 209 -22.00 -3.34 -25.90
N ALA A 210 -23.19 -3.48 -26.48
CA ALA A 210 -24.04 -2.35 -26.83
C ALA A 210 -24.62 -1.63 -25.60
N GLN A 211 -24.91 -2.39 -24.52
CA GLN A 211 -25.65 -1.93 -23.34
C GLN A 211 -24.72 -1.56 -22.18
N SER A 212 -23.47 -2.03 -22.22
CA SER A 212 -22.49 -1.84 -21.16
C SER A 212 -21.24 -1.11 -21.63
N CYS A 213 -20.57 -0.44 -20.71
CA CYS A 213 -19.22 0.08 -20.92
C CYS A 213 -18.22 -1.03 -20.64
N ILE A 214 -17.40 -1.39 -21.63
CA ILE A 214 -16.36 -2.41 -21.48
C ILE A 214 -15.12 -1.73 -20.91
N ILE A 215 -14.75 -2.10 -19.69
CA ILE A 215 -13.56 -1.60 -18.99
C ILE A 215 -12.54 -2.73 -18.91
N ALA A 216 -11.42 -2.59 -19.61
CA ALA A 216 -10.35 -3.57 -19.62
C ALA A 216 -9.28 -3.23 -18.58
N ALA A 217 -8.82 -4.23 -17.82
CA ALA A 217 -7.50 -4.13 -17.19
C ALA A 217 -6.41 -4.19 -18.28
N ASP A 218 -5.27 -3.55 -18.04
CA ASP A 218 -4.15 -3.49 -18.99
C ASP A 218 -3.75 -4.84 -19.57
N THR A 219 -3.60 -5.86 -18.72
CA THR A 219 -3.22 -7.21 -19.14
C THR A 219 -4.23 -7.84 -20.11
N THR A 220 -5.51 -7.50 -19.95
CA THR A 220 -6.62 -8.01 -20.75
C THR A 220 -6.82 -7.26 -22.07
N PHE A 221 -6.23 -6.07 -22.22
CA PHE A 221 -6.40 -5.24 -23.40
C PHE A 221 -6.10 -6.00 -24.70
N SER A 222 -4.93 -6.63 -24.79
CA SER A 222 -4.52 -7.42 -25.94
C SER A 222 -5.47 -8.59 -26.24
N THR A 223 -5.95 -9.29 -25.20
CA THR A 223 -6.89 -10.41 -25.32
C THR A 223 -8.20 -9.98 -25.95
N LEU A 224 -8.81 -8.88 -25.48
CA LEU A 224 -10.07 -8.39 -26.04
C LEU A 224 -9.93 -8.06 -27.54
N LEU A 225 -8.82 -7.43 -27.93
CA LEU A 225 -8.55 -7.10 -29.33
C LEU A 225 -8.46 -8.35 -30.20
N GLU A 226 -7.82 -9.42 -29.74
CA GLU A 226 -7.75 -10.70 -30.48
C GLU A 226 -9.13 -11.33 -30.72
N TYR A 227 -10.05 -11.16 -29.77
CA TYR A 227 -11.44 -11.59 -29.91
C TYR A 227 -12.32 -10.61 -30.70
N GLY A 228 -11.75 -9.53 -31.22
CA GLY A 228 -12.45 -8.50 -31.99
C GLY A 228 -13.29 -7.55 -31.13
N ILE A 229 -12.98 -7.44 -29.84
CA ILE A 229 -13.66 -6.56 -28.89
C ILE A 229 -12.79 -5.32 -28.66
N ILE A 230 -13.32 -4.15 -29.01
CA ILE A 230 -12.68 -2.86 -28.69
C ILE A 230 -13.24 -2.39 -27.33
N PRO A 231 -12.42 -2.24 -26.28
CA PRO A 231 -12.88 -1.72 -25.00
C PRO A 231 -13.25 -0.24 -25.09
N ASP A 232 -14.15 0.23 -24.23
CA ASP A 232 -14.46 1.66 -24.08
C ASP A 232 -13.40 2.36 -23.25
N VAL A 233 -13.02 1.71 -22.13
CA VAL A 233 -12.02 2.19 -21.18
C VAL A 233 -10.97 1.12 -20.96
N THR A 234 -9.70 1.51 -20.81
CA THR A 234 -8.63 0.62 -20.36
C THR A 234 -7.89 1.27 -19.20
N VAL A 235 -7.73 0.56 -18.09
CA VAL A 235 -7.04 1.03 -16.89
C VAL A 235 -5.67 0.37 -16.79
N SER A 236 -4.63 1.13 -16.46
CA SER A 236 -3.29 0.58 -16.24
C SER A 236 -2.62 1.19 -15.01
N THR A 237 -1.98 0.32 -14.21
CA THR A 237 -1.32 0.73 -12.97
C THR A 237 0.17 0.36 -12.92
N ASP A 238 0.59 -0.66 -13.66
CA ASP A 238 1.92 -1.25 -13.53
C ASP A 238 3.03 -0.32 -14.08
N PRO A 239 4.02 0.08 -13.25
CA PRO A 239 5.10 0.98 -13.66
C PRO A 239 6.14 0.36 -14.59
N GLN A 240 6.16 -0.97 -14.71
CA GLN A 240 7.27 -1.72 -15.30
C GLN A 240 7.36 -1.53 -16.81
N LYS A 241 8.52 -1.88 -17.39
CA LYS A 241 8.69 -1.88 -18.86
C LYS A 241 7.80 -2.91 -19.55
N ILE A 242 7.59 -4.04 -18.89
CA ILE A 242 6.81 -5.14 -19.43
C ILE A 242 5.33 -4.78 -19.60
N SER A 243 4.78 -3.86 -18.79
CA SER A 243 3.39 -3.43 -18.93
C SER A 243 3.13 -2.68 -20.23
N ALA A 244 4.16 -2.08 -20.84
CA ALA A 244 4.02 -1.46 -22.16
C ALA A 244 3.73 -2.49 -23.27
N GLU A 245 4.13 -3.75 -23.08
CA GLU A 245 3.87 -4.83 -24.06
C GLU A 245 2.39 -5.10 -24.27
N HIS A 246 1.55 -4.84 -23.24
CA HIS A 246 0.10 -4.96 -23.34
C HIS A 246 -0.49 -4.13 -24.47
N PHE A 247 0.17 -3.01 -24.82
CA PHE A 247 -0.34 -2.00 -25.73
C PHE A 247 0.36 -2.01 -27.10
N PHE A 248 1.28 -2.95 -27.37
CA PHE A 248 1.97 -3.00 -28.66
C PHE A 248 1.05 -3.25 -29.85
N ASN A 249 -0.01 -4.02 -29.67
CA ASN A 249 -1.05 -4.25 -30.66
C ASN A 249 -2.19 -3.22 -30.58
N CYS A 250 -2.00 -2.10 -29.86
CA CYS A 250 -2.97 -1.03 -29.82
C CYS A 250 -3.26 -0.54 -31.25
N PRO A 251 -4.53 -0.66 -31.72
CA PRO A 251 -4.89 -0.26 -33.07
C PRO A 251 -4.75 1.25 -33.23
N VAL A 252 -4.59 1.71 -34.47
CA VAL A 252 -4.77 3.13 -34.77
C VAL A 252 -6.26 3.44 -34.64
N GLN A 253 -6.61 4.56 -34.00
CA GLN A 253 -7.98 4.95 -33.73
C GLN A 253 -8.85 4.99 -35.00
N SER A 254 -8.30 5.37 -36.14
CA SER A 254 -9.01 5.40 -37.43
C SER A 254 -9.43 4.02 -37.95
N ALA A 255 -8.83 2.94 -37.44
CA ALA A 255 -9.22 1.55 -37.71
C ALA A 255 -10.26 1.02 -36.71
N CYS A 256 -10.64 1.82 -35.69
CA CYS A 256 -11.61 1.45 -34.67
C CYS A 256 -12.94 2.17 -34.88
N LYS A 257 -14.03 1.54 -34.44
CA LYS A 257 -15.36 2.16 -34.41
C LYS A 257 -15.51 3.25 -33.34
N LYS A 258 -14.59 3.31 -32.39
CA LYS A 258 -14.62 4.24 -31.25
C LYS A 258 -13.23 4.58 -30.76
N THR A 259 -13.11 5.73 -30.11
CA THR A 259 -11.89 6.15 -29.41
C THR A 259 -11.87 5.53 -28.02
N ILE A 260 -10.83 4.77 -27.73
CA ILE A 260 -10.59 4.16 -26.41
C ILE A 260 -10.09 5.24 -25.44
N LEU A 261 -10.61 5.22 -24.20
CA LEU A 261 -10.11 6.03 -23.10
C LEU A 261 -9.14 5.21 -22.24
N PHE A 262 -7.88 5.62 -22.19
CA PHE A 262 -6.87 5.03 -21.30
C PHE A 262 -6.78 5.84 -20.01
N VAL A 263 -7.12 5.19 -18.89
CA VAL A 263 -7.08 5.76 -17.53
C VAL A 263 -5.83 5.21 -16.84
N LEU A 264 -4.81 6.05 -16.75
CA LEU A 264 -3.46 5.65 -16.41
C LEU A 264 -3.08 6.12 -15.01
N ASP A 265 -2.52 5.24 -14.20
CA ASP A 265 -1.87 5.65 -12.96
C ASP A 265 -0.72 6.59 -13.32
N ILE A 266 -0.58 7.70 -12.59
CA ILE A 266 0.52 8.65 -12.80
C ILE A 266 1.91 7.99 -12.67
N SER A 267 2.00 6.87 -11.96
CA SER A 267 3.22 6.07 -11.84
C SER A 267 3.38 4.97 -12.91
N THR A 268 2.44 4.82 -13.85
CA THR A 268 2.54 3.84 -14.96
C THR A 268 3.69 4.16 -15.90
N ASN A 269 4.10 3.19 -16.72
CA ASN A 269 5.14 3.41 -17.70
C ASN A 269 4.78 4.53 -18.71
N PRO A 270 5.58 5.61 -18.82
CA PRO A 270 5.29 6.74 -19.70
C PRO A 270 5.14 6.39 -21.18
N VAL A 271 5.78 5.31 -21.64
CA VAL A 271 5.67 4.83 -23.03
C VAL A 271 4.24 4.47 -23.38
N ILE A 272 3.44 4.03 -22.41
CA ILE A 272 2.02 3.68 -22.63
C ILE A 272 1.26 4.92 -23.08
N ALA A 273 1.32 6.02 -22.32
CA ALA A 273 0.64 7.27 -22.64
C ALA A 273 1.08 7.80 -24.02
N GLU A 274 2.39 7.78 -24.29
CA GLU A 274 2.92 8.22 -25.59
C GLU A 274 2.40 7.35 -26.74
N THR A 275 2.40 6.02 -26.56
CA THR A 275 1.95 5.07 -27.59
C THR A 275 0.48 5.26 -27.91
N VAL A 276 -0.38 5.33 -26.91
CA VAL A 276 -1.84 5.43 -27.14
C VAL A 276 -2.24 6.76 -27.74
N VAL A 277 -1.59 7.87 -27.34
CA VAL A 277 -1.82 9.19 -27.94
C VAL A 277 -1.36 9.22 -29.40
N LYS A 278 -0.18 8.67 -29.72
CA LYS A 278 0.29 8.54 -31.12
C LYS A 278 -0.64 7.68 -31.98
N ARG A 279 -1.34 6.72 -31.38
CA ARG A 279 -2.37 5.91 -32.05
C ARG A 279 -3.71 6.64 -32.21
N GLY A 280 -3.84 7.87 -31.71
CA GLY A 280 -5.07 8.68 -31.82
C GLY A 280 -6.10 8.42 -30.72
N HIS A 281 -5.72 7.70 -29.66
CA HIS A 281 -6.59 7.45 -28.50
C HIS A 281 -6.40 8.51 -27.40
N LYS A 282 -7.32 8.52 -26.43
CA LYS A 282 -7.26 9.47 -25.29
C LYS A 282 -6.53 8.82 -24.12
N ALA A 283 -5.58 9.53 -23.53
CA ALA A 283 -4.94 9.15 -22.27
C ALA A 283 -5.26 10.19 -21.20
N VAL A 284 -5.65 9.73 -20.02
CA VAL A 284 -5.90 10.55 -18.83
C VAL A 284 -5.22 9.94 -17.62
N PHE A 285 -4.88 10.76 -16.64
CA PHE A 285 -4.14 10.33 -15.46
C PHE A 285 -4.98 10.38 -14.20
N TYR A 286 -4.71 9.44 -13.30
CA TYR A 286 -5.17 9.43 -11.92
C TYR A 286 -3.99 9.19 -10.97
N LYS A 287 -4.19 9.43 -9.67
CA LYS A 287 -3.18 9.12 -8.63
C LYS A 287 -3.64 7.97 -7.73
N ASN A 288 -2.68 7.22 -7.19
CA ASN A 288 -2.90 6.23 -6.14
C ASN A 288 -2.34 6.76 -4.80
N GLY A 289 -2.20 5.88 -3.79
CA GLY A 289 -1.66 6.22 -2.48
C GLY A 289 -0.16 6.57 -2.42
N HIS A 290 0.56 6.62 -3.55
CA HIS A 290 1.98 6.93 -3.56
C HIS A 290 2.26 8.34 -3.01
N PRO A 291 3.14 8.51 -1.99
CA PRO A 291 3.35 9.79 -1.32
C PRO A 291 3.69 10.95 -2.25
N LEU A 292 4.63 10.78 -3.19
CA LEU A 292 4.95 11.83 -4.17
C LEU A 292 3.76 12.26 -5.03
N ALA A 293 2.92 11.31 -5.47
CA ALA A 293 1.75 11.61 -6.29
C ALA A 293 0.71 12.41 -5.47
N GLN A 294 0.54 12.07 -4.19
CA GLN A 294 -0.32 12.80 -3.27
C GLN A 294 0.17 14.24 -3.05
N THR A 295 1.48 14.44 -2.89
CA THR A 295 2.05 15.78 -2.68
C THR A 295 2.04 16.63 -3.95
N LEU A 296 2.32 16.05 -5.12
CA LEU A 296 2.30 16.80 -6.38
C LEU A 296 0.90 17.16 -6.85
N PHE A 297 -0.09 16.33 -6.51
CA PHE A 297 -1.46 16.47 -6.98
C PHE A 297 -2.46 16.31 -5.82
N PRO A 298 -2.45 17.17 -4.79
CA PRO A 298 -3.30 16.99 -3.62
C PRO A 298 -4.80 16.90 -4.00
N ASP A 299 -5.26 17.79 -4.89
CA ASP A 299 -6.68 17.87 -5.29
C ASP A 299 -6.89 17.84 -6.82
N SER A 300 -5.82 17.72 -7.60
CA SER A 300 -5.84 17.98 -9.04
C SER A 300 -5.85 16.75 -9.93
N LEU A 301 -5.54 15.57 -9.38
CA LEU A 301 -5.78 14.25 -10.00
C LEU A 301 -6.72 13.44 -9.12
N PRO A 302 -7.66 12.68 -9.69
CA PRO A 302 -8.55 11.85 -8.91
C PRO A 302 -7.74 10.72 -8.26
N LEU A 303 -8.05 10.44 -7.00
CA LEU A 303 -7.56 9.24 -6.34
C LEU A 303 -8.34 8.05 -6.89
N ILE A 304 -7.67 7.02 -7.41
CA ILE A 304 -8.30 5.72 -7.69
C ILE A 304 -7.56 4.67 -6.86
N SER A 305 -8.33 3.90 -6.08
CA SER A 305 -7.82 2.86 -5.21
C SER A 305 -7.75 1.54 -5.95
N ALA A 306 -6.60 0.88 -5.90
CA ALA A 306 -6.41 -0.47 -6.42
C ALA A 306 -6.74 -1.56 -5.39
N ALA A 307 -7.52 -1.25 -4.33
CA ALA A 307 -7.95 -2.10 -3.20
C ALA A 307 -7.23 -3.47 -3.12
N GLY A 308 -6.05 -3.49 -2.48
CA GLY A 308 -5.22 -4.70 -2.37
C GLY A 308 -4.16 -4.89 -3.44
N GLY A 309 -4.06 -3.99 -4.43
CA GLY A 309 -2.95 -3.94 -5.40
C GLY A 309 -3.25 -4.51 -6.79
N THR A 310 -4.52 -4.62 -7.19
CA THR A 310 -4.88 -5.13 -8.54
C THR A 310 -5.44 -4.06 -9.46
N VAL A 311 -5.14 -4.19 -10.76
CA VAL A 311 -5.74 -3.34 -11.81
C VAL A 311 -7.25 -3.55 -11.88
N THR A 312 -7.73 -4.77 -11.61
CA THR A 312 -9.18 -5.09 -11.56
C THR A 312 -9.92 -4.26 -10.52
N ALA A 313 -9.35 -4.09 -9.32
CA ALA A 313 -9.91 -3.20 -8.31
C ALA A 313 -9.86 -1.72 -8.73
N ALA A 314 -8.78 -1.30 -9.39
CA ALA A 314 -8.70 0.06 -9.95
C ALA A 314 -9.78 0.31 -11.03
N CYS A 315 -10.09 -0.68 -11.87
CA CYS A 315 -11.22 -0.61 -12.80
C CYS A 315 -12.55 -0.44 -12.06
N ALA A 316 -12.75 -1.15 -10.95
CA ALA A 316 -13.98 -1.08 -10.16
C ALA A 316 -14.14 0.29 -9.48
N ASP A 317 -13.05 0.80 -8.92
CA ASP A 317 -13.02 2.11 -8.27
C ASP A 317 -13.17 3.26 -9.28
N PHE A 318 -12.58 3.13 -10.47
CA PHE A 318 -12.88 4.01 -11.60
C PHE A 318 -14.37 3.98 -11.96
N ALA A 319 -14.96 2.78 -12.12
CA ALA A 319 -16.37 2.65 -12.50
C ALA A 319 -17.30 3.27 -11.45
N LEU A 320 -17.04 3.03 -10.16
CA LEU A 320 -17.80 3.68 -9.09
C LEU A 320 -17.71 5.21 -9.20
N LYS A 321 -16.50 5.78 -9.32
CA LYS A 321 -16.30 7.23 -9.38
C LYS A 321 -16.83 7.87 -10.66
N ALA A 322 -16.86 7.11 -11.74
CA ALA A 322 -17.44 7.51 -13.01
C ALA A 322 -18.97 7.47 -13.02
N GLY A 323 -19.64 7.01 -11.96
CA GLY A 323 -21.12 7.04 -11.88
C GLY A 323 -21.81 5.77 -12.35
N PHE A 324 -21.11 4.64 -12.53
CA PHE A 324 -21.76 3.36 -12.86
C PHE A 324 -22.55 2.83 -11.66
N THR A 325 -23.78 2.35 -11.89
CA THR A 325 -24.63 1.76 -10.84
C THR A 325 -24.63 0.23 -10.87
N SER A 326 -23.98 -0.38 -11.86
CA SER A 326 -23.85 -1.83 -11.98
C SER A 326 -22.47 -2.22 -12.49
N ILE A 327 -21.84 -3.18 -11.83
CA ILE A 327 -20.51 -3.70 -12.19
C ILE A 327 -20.61 -5.21 -12.34
N THR A 328 -20.18 -5.73 -13.48
CA THR A 328 -20.01 -7.17 -13.70
C THR A 328 -18.54 -7.45 -13.93
N PHE A 329 -17.98 -8.44 -13.26
CA PHE A 329 -16.60 -8.87 -13.46
C PHE A 329 -16.57 -10.10 -14.37
N THR A 330 -15.63 -10.12 -15.31
CA THR A 330 -15.28 -11.28 -16.14
C THR A 330 -13.79 -11.56 -16.01
N GLY A 331 -13.38 -12.82 -15.99
CA GLY A 331 -11.97 -13.20 -15.82
C GLY A 331 -11.33 -12.75 -14.49
N ALA A 332 -12.11 -12.47 -13.45
CA ALA A 332 -11.61 -12.09 -12.12
C ALA A 332 -11.42 -13.33 -11.24
N ASP A 333 -10.58 -14.26 -11.70
CA ASP A 333 -10.49 -15.61 -11.13
C ASP A 333 -9.78 -15.66 -9.79
N PHE A 334 -8.76 -14.82 -9.59
CA PHE A 334 -7.83 -14.87 -8.45
C PHE A 334 -7.32 -16.30 -8.18
N ALA A 335 -7.07 -17.03 -9.26
CA ALA A 335 -6.66 -18.43 -9.27
C ALA A 335 -5.99 -18.77 -10.60
N TYR A 336 -5.12 -19.76 -10.57
CA TYR A 336 -4.73 -20.54 -11.73
C TYR A 336 -5.85 -21.54 -12.06
N VAL A 337 -6.39 -21.46 -13.27
CA VAL A 337 -7.50 -22.33 -13.72
C VAL A 337 -6.93 -23.36 -14.67
N ASN A 338 -7.04 -24.65 -14.31
CA ASN A 338 -6.51 -25.77 -15.09
C ASN A 338 -5.04 -25.58 -15.50
N GLY A 339 -4.21 -25.07 -14.58
CA GLY A 339 -2.78 -24.81 -14.81
C GLY A 339 -2.47 -23.53 -15.58
N LYS A 340 -3.48 -22.68 -15.84
CA LYS A 340 -3.31 -21.43 -16.59
C LYS A 340 -3.37 -20.21 -15.67
N PRO A 341 -2.42 -19.26 -15.77
CA PRO A 341 -2.44 -18.04 -14.95
C PRO A 341 -3.31 -16.91 -15.51
N TYR A 342 -3.46 -16.86 -16.83
CA TYR A 342 -4.13 -15.75 -17.53
C TYR A 342 -4.83 -16.26 -18.79
N ALA A 343 -5.79 -15.49 -19.30
CA ALA A 343 -6.43 -15.75 -20.58
C ALA A 343 -5.43 -15.74 -21.77
N ARG A 344 -5.84 -16.34 -22.89
CA ARG A 344 -5.11 -16.25 -24.17
C ARG A 344 -5.00 -14.82 -24.65
N GLY A 345 -3.97 -14.52 -25.45
CA GLY A 345 -3.72 -13.20 -26.02
C GLY A 345 -3.04 -12.23 -25.06
N THR A 346 -2.77 -12.64 -23.82
CA THR A 346 -1.93 -11.86 -22.90
C THR A 346 -0.47 -11.89 -23.33
N TYR A 347 0.30 -10.87 -22.95
CA TYR A 347 1.71 -10.77 -23.31
C TYR A 347 2.53 -11.98 -22.81
N LEU A 348 2.18 -12.55 -21.65
CA LEU A 348 2.85 -13.72 -21.08
C LEU A 348 2.72 -14.94 -21.97
N GLU A 349 1.53 -15.17 -22.55
CA GLU A 349 1.35 -16.28 -23.49
C GLU A 349 2.24 -16.11 -24.73
N ARG A 350 2.22 -14.93 -25.34
CA ARG A 350 3.07 -14.64 -26.50
C ARG A 350 4.55 -14.77 -26.15
N GLY A 351 4.98 -14.24 -25.02
CA GLY A 351 6.35 -14.29 -24.54
C GLY A 351 6.83 -15.72 -24.24
N TYR A 352 6.03 -16.51 -23.53
CA TYR A 352 6.40 -17.88 -23.16
C TYR A 352 6.40 -18.82 -24.36
N ASN A 353 5.42 -18.69 -25.25
CA ASN A 353 5.34 -19.48 -26.48
C ASN A 353 6.47 -19.13 -27.46
N SER A 354 6.74 -17.85 -27.70
CA SER A 354 7.80 -17.41 -28.63
C SER A 354 9.20 -17.82 -28.16
N SER A 355 9.42 -17.85 -26.84
CA SER A 355 10.71 -18.27 -26.26
C SER A 355 10.76 -19.75 -25.89
N SER A 356 9.72 -20.53 -26.21
CA SER A 356 9.61 -21.96 -25.87
C SER A 356 10.70 -22.78 -26.56
N ARG A 357 11.34 -23.70 -25.84
CA ARG A 357 12.38 -24.60 -26.34
C ARG A 357 12.12 -26.03 -25.85
N LYS A 358 12.74 -27.02 -26.49
CA LYS A 358 12.63 -28.45 -26.11
C LYS A 358 12.87 -28.71 -24.62
N LEU A 359 13.83 -28.00 -24.00
CA LEU A 359 14.18 -28.15 -22.57
C LEU A 359 13.61 -27.05 -21.66
N SER A 360 12.84 -26.12 -22.22
CA SER A 360 12.22 -25.01 -21.49
C SER A 360 10.95 -24.62 -22.22
N THR A 361 9.93 -25.46 -22.08
CA THR A 361 8.66 -25.28 -22.78
C THR A 361 7.88 -24.12 -22.17
N ALA A 362 6.89 -23.60 -22.88
CA ALA A 362 5.95 -22.63 -22.32
C ALA A 362 5.29 -23.16 -21.04
N GLU A 363 4.94 -24.45 -21.02
CA GLU A 363 4.42 -25.15 -19.84
C GLU A 363 5.40 -25.10 -18.66
N THR A 364 6.69 -25.41 -18.87
CA THR A 364 7.71 -25.29 -17.81
C THR A 364 7.77 -23.87 -17.23
N LYS A 365 7.63 -22.83 -18.06
CA LYS A 365 7.63 -21.43 -17.61
C LYS A 365 6.35 -21.07 -16.86
N TYR A 366 5.20 -21.59 -17.26
CA TYR A 366 3.95 -21.44 -16.54
C TYR A 366 4.01 -22.13 -15.18
N CYS A 367 4.50 -23.36 -15.10
CA CYS A 367 4.77 -24.02 -13.83
C CYS A 367 5.73 -23.19 -12.97
N GLY A 368 6.82 -22.68 -13.56
CA GLY A 368 7.77 -21.81 -12.86
C GLY A 368 7.17 -20.48 -12.37
N LEU A 369 6.06 -20.01 -12.95
CA LEU A 369 5.28 -18.88 -12.44
C LEU A 369 4.37 -19.31 -11.29
N MET A 370 3.66 -20.43 -11.45
CA MET A 370 2.73 -20.96 -10.46
C MET A 370 3.41 -21.34 -9.15
N TYR A 371 4.52 -22.07 -9.22
CA TYR A 371 5.25 -22.59 -8.06
C TYR A 371 6.22 -21.58 -7.42
N ARG A 372 6.09 -20.27 -7.71
CA ARG A 372 6.86 -19.22 -7.01
C ARG A 372 6.48 -19.09 -5.54
N THR A 373 5.24 -19.47 -5.22
CA THR A 373 4.67 -19.45 -3.89
C THR A 373 3.90 -20.74 -3.66
N GLU A 374 3.62 -21.06 -2.40
CA GLU A 374 2.79 -22.21 -2.06
C GLU A 374 1.41 -22.12 -2.73
N LEU A 375 0.99 -23.23 -3.34
CA LEU A 375 -0.31 -23.35 -4.00
C LEU A 375 -1.33 -23.92 -3.02
N LYS A 376 -2.54 -23.36 -3.04
CA LYS A 376 -3.70 -23.80 -2.26
C LYS A 376 -4.81 -24.27 -3.20
N HIS A 377 -5.53 -25.31 -2.80
CA HIS A 377 -6.73 -25.74 -3.52
C HIS A 377 -7.91 -24.83 -3.17
N THR A 378 -8.72 -24.49 -4.17
CA THR A 378 -10.01 -23.84 -3.95
C THR A 378 -11.14 -24.87 -3.92
N GLU A 379 -12.35 -24.44 -3.56
CA GLU A 379 -13.55 -25.28 -3.64
C GLU A 379 -13.91 -25.71 -5.07
N ASN A 380 -13.46 -24.95 -6.08
CA ASN A 380 -13.71 -25.26 -7.49
C ASN A 380 -12.67 -26.26 -8.02
N PRO A 381 -13.09 -27.42 -8.55
CA PRO A 381 -12.17 -28.38 -9.16
C PRO A 381 -11.34 -27.74 -10.28
N GLY A 382 -10.03 -27.98 -10.26
CA GLY A 382 -9.09 -27.43 -11.26
C GLY A 382 -8.62 -25.99 -10.98
N PHE A 383 -9.10 -25.34 -9.92
CA PHE A 383 -8.69 -24.00 -9.53
C PHE A 383 -7.68 -24.07 -8.36
N LEU A 384 -6.50 -23.53 -8.58
CA LEU A 384 -5.44 -23.39 -7.58
C LEU A 384 -5.20 -21.91 -7.29
N THR A 385 -4.97 -21.53 -6.05
CA THR A 385 -4.71 -20.13 -5.67
C THR A 385 -3.45 -20.02 -4.81
N THR A 386 -3.12 -18.82 -4.38
CA THR A 386 -2.00 -18.49 -3.49
C THR A 386 -2.49 -17.51 -2.44
N GLU A 387 -1.77 -17.39 -1.32
CA GLU A 387 -2.11 -16.40 -0.27
C GLU A 387 -2.19 -14.97 -0.83
N VAL A 388 -1.34 -14.64 -1.80
CA VAL A 388 -1.34 -13.33 -2.47
C VAL A 388 -2.62 -13.12 -3.29
N MET A 389 -3.03 -14.13 -4.08
CA MET A 389 -4.26 -14.04 -4.87
C MET A 389 -5.52 -14.03 -4.00
N GLU A 390 -5.53 -14.76 -2.87
CA GLU A 390 -6.59 -14.69 -1.86
C GLU A 390 -6.68 -13.28 -1.26
N THR A 391 -5.54 -12.66 -0.95
CA THR A 391 -5.49 -11.28 -0.46
C THR A 391 -6.10 -10.30 -1.47
N TYR A 392 -5.83 -10.48 -2.77
CA TYR A 392 -6.44 -9.69 -3.83
C TYR A 392 -7.96 -9.88 -3.93
N ARG A 393 -8.45 -11.13 -3.85
CA ARG A 393 -9.88 -11.45 -3.83
C ARG A 393 -10.56 -10.77 -2.64
N ASN A 394 -10.04 -11.00 -1.44
CA ASN A 394 -10.61 -10.48 -0.20
C ASN A 394 -10.64 -8.95 -0.20
N SER A 395 -9.58 -8.29 -0.71
CA SER A 395 -9.53 -6.84 -0.81
C SER A 395 -10.56 -6.27 -1.79
N LEU A 396 -10.80 -6.96 -2.92
CA LEU A 396 -11.85 -6.56 -3.86
C LEU A 396 -13.25 -6.76 -3.23
N GLU A 397 -13.49 -7.88 -2.54
CA GLU A 397 -14.76 -8.16 -1.88
C GLU A 397 -15.06 -7.17 -0.74
N GLU A 398 -14.04 -6.83 0.06
CA GLU A 398 -14.13 -5.79 1.09
C GLU A 398 -14.45 -4.43 0.46
N TRP A 399 -13.79 -4.08 -0.66
CA TRP A 399 -14.09 -2.85 -1.39
C TRP A 399 -15.53 -2.84 -1.93
N ILE A 400 -16.01 -3.94 -2.50
CA ILE A 400 -17.41 -4.07 -2.97
C ILE A 400 -18.38 -3.83 -1.81
N SER A 401 -18.16 -4.51 -0.68
CA SER A 401 -19.01 -4.40 0.52
C SER A 401 -18.99 -2.98 1.10
N LYS A 402 -17.81 -2.39 1.27
CA LYS A 402 -17.62 -1.05 1.84
C LYS A 402 -18.29 0.04 1.00
N ASN A 403 -18.40 -0.15 -0.31
CA ASN A 403 -19.04 0.79 -1.21
C ASN A 403 -20.53 0.52 -1.43
N GLY A 404 -21.15 -0.40 -0.66
CA GLY A 404 -22.59 -0.61 -0.63
C GLY A 404 -23.15 -1.43 -1.80
N PHE A 405 -22.30 -2.11 -2.56
CA PHE A 405 -22.77 -2.94 -3.67
C PHE A 405 -23.47 -4.20 -3.18
N THR A 406 -24.61 -4.52 -3.79
CA THR A 406 -25.35 -5.76 -3.55
C THR A 406 -25.17 -6.74 -4.71
N LYS A 407 -24.95 -8.03 -4.39
CA LYS A 407 -24.71 -9.07 -5.40
C LYS A 407 -26.02 -9.59 -5.98
N HIS A 408 -26.16 -9.52 -7.30
CA HIS A 408 -27.26 -10.07 -8.10
C HIS A 408 -26.70 -10.98 -9.19
N GLY A 409 -26.56 -12.27 -8.87
CA GLY A 409 -25.88 -13.23 -9.75
C GLY A 409 -24.40 -12.87 -9.92
N ARG A 410 -23.97 -12.59 -11.16
CA ARG A 410 -22.60 -12.14 -11.50
C ARG A 410 -22.41 -10.62 -11.47
N THR A 411 -23.47 -9.87 -11.24
CA THR A 411 -23.47 -8.39 -11.27
C THR A 411 -23.64 -7.84 -9.88
N TYR A 412 -22.88 -6.81 -9.55
CA TYR A 412 -22.96 -6.02 -8.33
C TYR A 412 -23.69 -4.73 -8.64
N ARG A 413 -24.69 -4.35 -7.83
CA ARG A 413 -25.55 -3.17 -8.08
C ARG A 413 -25.51 -2.17 -6.94
N LEU A 414 -25.70 -0.90 -7.28
CA LEU A 414 -25.98 0.21 -6.39
C LEU A 414 -27.34 0.80 -6.75
N ASP A 415 -28.09 1.22 -5.72
CA ASP A 415 -29.40 1.83 -5.91
C ASP A 415 -29.33 3.15 -6.68
N ASN A 416 -28.32 3.96 -6.39
CA ASN A 416 -28.05 5.20 -7.09
C ASN A 416 -26.55 5.53 -7.08
N ASN A 417 -26.07 6.14 -8.16
CA ASN A 417 -24.72 6.67 -8.26
C ASN A 417 -24.72 7.87 -9.21
N THR A 418 -24.47 9.06 -8.67
CA THR A 418 -24.35 10.32 -9.43
C THR A 418 -22.90 10.72 -9.66
N GLY A 419 -21.96 9.78 -9.47
CA GLY A 419 -20.54 10.01 -9.60
C GLY A 419 -20.15 10.59 -10.96
N SER A 420 -19.23 11.54 -10.92
CA SER A 420 -18.45 11.98 -12.07
C SER A 420 -17.02 12.16 -11.60
N ILE A 421 -16.08 11.62 -12.37
CA ILE A 421 -14.66 11.75 -12.11
C ILE A 421 -14.11 12.86 -12.97
N SER A 422 -13.45 13.84 -12.37
CA SER A 422 -12.84 14.95 -13.09
C SER A 422 -11.56 15.42 -12.40
N CYS A 423 -10.76 16.18 -13.13
CA CYS A 423 -9.51 16.69 -12.63
C CYS A 423 -9.11 17.98 -13.36
N THR A 424 -8.32 18.82 -12.69
CA THR A 424 -7.73 20.02 -13.29
C THR A 424 -6.34 19.75 -13.87
N GLY A 425 -5.68 18.66 -13.47
CA GLY A 425 -4.32 18.33 -13.89
C GLY A 425 -3.24 19.29 -13.37
N LYS A 426 -3.60 20.25 -12.48
CA LYS A 426 -2.65 21.23 -11.93
C LYS A 426 -1.64 20.58 -10.99
N ARG A 427 -0.37 20.60 -11.36
CA ARG A 427 0.73 20.07 -10.55
C ARG A 427 1.29 21.15 -9.60
N HIS A 428 1.63 20.79 -8.37
CA HIS A 428 2.43 21.61 -7.47
C HIS A 428 3.93 21.52 -7.83
N SER A 429 4.72 22.53 -7.46
CA SER A 429 6.15 22.51 -7.72
C SER A 429 6.85 21.43 -6.88
N LEU A 430 7.84 20.74 -7.45
CA LEU A 430 8.70 19.84 -6.66
C LEU A 430 9.44 20.59 -5.54
N ALA A 431 9.70 21.88 -5.72
CA ALA A 431 10.31 22.71 -4.68
C ALA A 431 9.36 22.95 -3.50
N GLU A 432 8.04 22.86 -3.73
CA GLU A 432 7.01 22.95 -2.69
C GLU A 432 6.79 21.61 -1.98
N CYS A 433 7.31 20.49 -2.52
CA CYS A 433 7.34 19.20 -1.85
C CYS A 433 8.44 19.16 -0.77
N THR A 434 8.21 19.89 0.33
CA THR A 434 9.14 19.95 1.47
C THR A 434 9.00 18.77 2.43
N ASP A 435 7.94 17.98 2.30
CA ASP A 435 7.74 16.80 3.14
C ASP A 435 8.68 15.67 2.72
N LYS A 436 9.54 15.26 3.65
CA LYS A 436 10.46 14.13 3.50
C LYS A 436 9.70 12.83 3.22
N THR A 437 8.45 12.72 3.67
CA THR A 437 7.63 11.52 3.46
C THR A 437 7.24 11.31 1.99
N SER A 438 7.17 12.38 1.18
CA SER A 438 6.85 12.33 -0.25
C SER A 438 7.82 11.45 -1.03
N TYR A 439 9.07 11.34 -0.55
CA TYR A 439 10.14 10.61 -1.21
C TYR A 439 10.39 9.22 -0.62
N LEU A 440 9.53 8.73 0.29
CA LEU A 440 9.76 7.46 1.01
C LEU A 440 10.06 6.28 0.08
N PRO A 441 9.30 6.01 -1.00
CA PRO A 441 9.62 4.90 -1.88
C PRO A 441 10.98 5.06 -2.56
N LEU A 442 11.34 6.26 -3.02
CA LEU A 442 12.65 6.52 -3.60
C LEU A 442 13.77 6.36 -2.55
N CYS A 443 13.54 6.81 -1.31
CA CYS A 443 14.49 6.65 -0.23
C CYS A 443 14.68 5.17 0.16
N ALA A 444 13.61 4.37 0.16
CA ALA A 444 13.67 2.92 0.36
C ALA A 444 14.54 2.25 -0.72
N TRP A 445 14.36 2.64 -1.98
CA TRP A 445 15.21 2.17 -3.08
C TRP A 445 16.67 2.62 -2.89
N LEU A 446 16.91 3.89 -2.60
CA LEU A 446 18.26 4.42 -2.39
C LEU A 446 18.98 3.73 -1.22
N LYS A 447 18.29 3.47 -0.10
CA LYS A 447 18.84 2.75 1.07
C LYS A 447 19.28 1.34 0.68
N LYS A 448 18.47 0.64 -0.12
CA LYS A 448 18.78 -0.72 -0.61
C LYS A 448 20.03 -0.77 -1.49
N TYR A 449 20.29 0.25 -2.32
CA TYR A 449 21.36 0.23 -3.33
C TYR A 449 22.60 1.10 -3.01
N ASN A 450 22.54 1.97 -1.99
CA ASN A 450 23.66 2.86 -1.63
C ASN A 450 24.28 2.59 -0.25
N GLY A 451 23.88 1.51 0.44
CA GLY A 451 24.46 1.09 1.72
C GLY A 451 24.07 1.95 2.93
N GLU A 452 24.91 1.93 3.97
CA GLU A 452 24.70 2.68 5.23
C GLU A 452 24.94 4.18 5.04
N LYS A 453 23.96 4.86 4.43
CA LYS A 453 23.86 6.33 4.45
C LYS A 453 22.88 6.78 5.52
N THR A 454 23.15 7.94 6.10
CA THR A 454 22.23 8.60 7.02
C THR A 454 20.93 8.99 6.30
N GLU A 455 19.84 9.20 7.05
CA GLU A 455 18.57 9.64 6.48
C GLU A 455 18.72 10.95 5.69
N GLU A 456 19.49 11.92 6.22
CA GLU A 456 19.70 13.21 5.59
C GLU A 456 20.42 13.10 4.23
N GLU A 457 21.42 12.21 4.14
CA GLU A 457 22.13 11.94 2.89
C GLU A 457 21.23 11.26 1.86
N ILE A 458 20.39 10.30 2.29
CA ILE A 458 19.43 9.63 1.41
C ILE A 458 18.42 10.63 0.86
N LEU A 459 17.92 11.54 1.69
CA LEU A 459 16.99 12.60 1.27
C LEU A 459 17.63 13.58 0.30
N LYS A 460 18.87 14.01 0.56
CA LYS A 460 19.63 14.87 -0.36
C LYS A 460 19.81 14.20 -1.73
N LEU A 461 20.10 12.89 -1.74
CA LEU A 461 20.19 12.11 -2.99
C LEU A 461 18.84 12.01 -3.69
N ALA A 462 17.74 11.79 -2.95
CA ALA A 462 16.40 11.72 -3.50
C ALA A 462 16.02 13.04 -4.19
N LEU A 463 16.23 14.18 -3.52
CA LEU A 463 15.96 15.51 -4.08
C LEU A 463 16.81 15.81 -5.32
N ALA A 464 18.11 15.52 -5.27
CA ALA A 464 18.99 15.69 -6.41
C ALA A 464 18.56 14.83 -7.61
N TYR A 465 18.11 13.59 -7.34
CA TYR A 465 17.55 12.71 -8.35
C TYR A 465 16.29 13.31 -8.98
N SER A 466 15.35 13.80 -8.17
CA SER A 466 14.10 14.42 -8.63
C SER A 466 14.34 15.63 -9.52
N LEU A 467 15.22 16.55 -9.09
CA LEU A 467 15.54 17.77 -9.83
C LEU A 467 16.20 17.47 -11.19
N ARG A 468 17.02 16.41 -11.26
CA ARG A 468 17.64 15.98 -12.53
C ARG A 468 16.59 15.54 -13.55
N TYR A 469 15.58 14.79 -13.14
CA TYR A 469 14.51 14.38 -14.06
C TYR A 469 13.60 15.55 -14.42
N ASN A 470 13.27 16.42 -13.46
CA ASN A 470 12.38 17.55 -13.75
C ASN A 470 12.95 18.49 -14.83
N ARG A 471 14.24 18.82 -14.74
CA ARG A 471 14.92 19.71 -15.72
C ARG A 471 14.94 19.17 -17.15
N ILE A 472 14.96 17.85 -17.32
CA ILE A 472 15.00 17.22 -18.65
C ILE A 472 13.65 17.35 -19.38
N TYR A 473 12.55 17.52 -18.65
CA TYR A 473 11.20 17.53 -19.21
C TYR A 473 10.47 18.88 -19.08
N GLU A 474 11.07 19.86 -18.39
CA GLU A 474 10.65 21.27 -18.44
C GLU A 474 11.37 22.08 -19.53
N SER A 475 12.47 21.54 -20.09
CA SER A 475 13.15 22.05 -21.30
C SER A 475 12.57 21.43 -22.57
#